data_AF-A0A2G9XYH1-F1
#
_entry.id   AF-A0A2G9XYH1-F1
#
_cell.length_a   1.000
_cell.length_b   1.000
_cell.length_c   1.000
_cell.angle_alpha   90.00
_cell.angle_beta   90.00
_cell.angle_gamma   90.00
#
_symmetry.space_group_name_H-M   'P 1'
#
loop_
_entity.id
_entity.type
_entity.pdbx_description
1 polymer ?
#
loop_
_entity_poly.entity_id
_entity_poly.type
_entity_poly.pdbx_seq_one_letter_code
_entity_poly.pdbx_strand_id
1 'polypeptide(L)' 'VLGTPVGGTKEILGKLDPFLLFPDTSPESMANSISRYIKYPRLEELGKRCREFVVRNYSWDNAITEFDKLIKME' A
#
# COMPACT_ATOMS: atom_id res chain seq x y z
N VAL A 1 5.37 5.06 -0.18
CA VAL A 1 5.92 3.77 0.30
C VAL A 1 6.23 2.93 -0.93
N LEU A 2 7.40 2.30 -0.97
CA LEU A 2 7.71 1.23 -1.93
C LEU A 2 7.93 -0.05 -1.12
N GLY A 3 7.54 -1.21 -1.65
CA GLY A 3 7.55 -2.45 -0.86
C GLY A 3 7.81 -3.70 -1.69
N THR A 4 8.21 -4.77 -1.03
CA THR A 4 8.47 -6.06 -1.68
C THR A 4 7.19 -6.68 -2.22
N PRO A 5 7.26 -7.45 -3.31
CA PRO A 5 6.12 -8.19 -3.85
C PRO A 5 5.83 -9.48 -3.05
N VAL A 6 5.86 -9.41 -1.71
CA VAL A 6 5.73 -10.56 -0.80
C VAL A 6 4.71 -10.28 0.30
N GLY A 7 3.89 -11.28 0.63
CA GLY A 7 2.95 -11.25 1.76
C GLY A 7 1.96 -10.09 1.75
N GLY A 8 1.61 -9.58 2.94
CA GLY A 8 0.66 -8.47 3.10
C GLY A 8 1.08 -7.19 2.36
N THR A 9 2.36 -6.96 2.13
CA THR A 9 2.84 -5.82 1.32
C THR A 9 2.33 -5.91 -0.12
N LYS A 10 2.37 -7.11 -0.72
CA LYS A 10 1.82 -7.37 -2.06
C LYS A 10 0.31 -7.13 -2.09
N GLU A 11 -0.41 -7.58 -1.07
CA GLU A 11 -1.86 -7.45 -0.99
C GLU A 11 -2.33 -6.01 -0.83
N ILE A 12 -1.64 -5.21 0.00
CA ILE A 12 -1.98 -3.81 0.26
C ILE A 12 -1.57 -2.93 -0.93
N LEU A 13 -0.29 -2.96 -1.32
CA LEU A 13 0.21 -2.08 -2.37
C LEU A 13 -0.32 -2.47 -3.75
N GLY A 14 -0.53 -3.76 -4.01
CA GLY A 14 -1.13 -4.23 -5.26
C GLY A 14 -2.54 -3.71 -5.50
N LYS A 15 -3.33 -3.50 -4.43
CA LYS A 15 -4.66 -2.87 -4.51
C LYS A 15 -4.61 -1.35 -4.68
N LEU A 16 -3.58 -0.71 -4.14
CA LEU A 16 -3.40 0.74 -4.23
C LEU A 16 -2.87 1.16 -5.61
N ASP A 17 -1.68 0.65 -5.94
CA ASP A 17 -0.95 0.95 -7.16
C ASP A 17 0.19 -0.08 -7.32
N PRO A 18 0.08 -1.04 -8.26
CA PRO A 18 1.11 -2.06 -8.46
C PRO A 18 2.52 -1.51 -8.74
N PHE A 19 2.64 -0.26 -9.23
CA PHE A 19 3.94 0.36 -9.45
C PHE A 19 4.65 0.81 -8.17
N LEU A 20 4.01 0.66 -7.00
CA LEU A 20 4.63 0.83 -5.69
C LEU A 20 5.29 -0.46 -5.18
N LEU A 21 5.06 -1.59 -5.85
CA LEU A 21 5.80 -2.81 -5.58
C LEU A 21 7.14 -2.78 -6.31
N PHE A 22 8.19 -3.23 -5.62
CA PHE A 22 9.44 -3.56 -6.27
C PHE A 22 9.20 -4.71 -7.28
N PRO A 23 9.91 -4.72 -8.42
CA PRO A 23 9.81 -5.82 -9.40
C PRO A 23 10.11 -7.19 -8.80
N ASP A 24 11.09 -7.26 -7.90
CA ASP A 24 11.52 -8.45 -7.17
C ASP A 24 12.12 -8.05 -5.80
N THR A 25 12.78 -9.00 -5.14
CA THR A 25 13.39 -8.80 -3.80
C THR A 25 14.90 -8.51 -3.84
N SER A 26 15.48 -8.26 -5.02
CA SER A 26 16.89 -7.92 -5.16
C SER A 26 17.18 -6.47 -4.72
N PRO A 27 18.35 -6.20 -4.13
CA PRO A 27 18.78 -4.83 -3.81
C PRO A 27 18.79 -3.89 -5.02
N GLU A 28 19.16 -4.39 -6.19
CA GLU A 28 19.25 -3.62 -7.44
C GLU A 28 17.86 -3.12 -7.87
N SER A 29 16.85 -3.98 -7.83
CA SER A 29 15.47 -3.62 -8.13
C SER A 29 14.91 -2.57 -7.16
N MET A 30 15.26 -2.68 -5.88
CA MET A 30 14.88 -1.68 -4.87
C MET A 30 15.55 -0.33 -5.14
N ALA A 31 16.86 -0.33 -5.35
CA ALA A 31 17.64 0.88 -5.61
C ALA A 31 17.15 1.63 -6.86
N ASN A 32 16.87 0.90 -7.94
CA ASN A 32 16.34 1.47 -9.18
C ASN A 32 14.96 2.12 -8.97
N SER A 33 14.07 1.44 -8.24
CA SER A 33 12.72 1.93 -7.96
C SER A 33 12.76 3.18 -7.06
N ILE A 34 13.57 3.16 -6.01
CA ILE A 34 13.76 4.33 -5.13
C ILE A 34 14.30 5.50 -5.93
N SER A 35 15.34 5.29 -6.74
CA SER A 35 15.96 6.32 -7.58
C SER A 35 14.99 6.95 -8.59
N ARG A 36 14.02 6.17 -9.08
CA ARG A 36 12.93 6.66 -9.93
C ARG A 36 11.95 7.53 -9.13
N TYR A 37 11.51 7.07 -7.96
CA TYR A 37 10.47 7.75 -7.19
C TYR A 37 10.95 9.03 -6.47
N ILE A 38 12.23 9.14 -6.10
CA ILE A 38 12.77 10.40 -5.56
C ILE A 38 12.72 11.55 -6.59
N LYS A 39 12.66 11.22 -7.89
CA LYS A 39 12.54 12.18 -9.00
C LYS A 39 11.10 12.29 -9.53
N TYR A 40 10.14 11.65 -8.86
CA TYR A 40 8.76 11.61 -9.35
C TYR A 40 8.09 12.97 -9.16
N PRO A 41 7.63 13.64 -10.23
CA PRO A 41 7.15 15.02 -10.15
C PRO A 41 5.87 15.20 -9.32
N ARG A 42 5.12 14.11 -9.07
CA ARG A 42 3.85 14.12 -8.34
C ARG A 42 3.93 13.35 -7.03
N LEU A 43 5.10 13.37 -6.37
CA LEU A 43 5.33 12.61 -5.14
C LEU A 43 4.38 13.03 -4.01
N GLU A 44 4.07 14.33 -3.90
CA GLU A 44 3.10 14.82 -2.90
C GLU A 44 1.67 14.33 -3.17
N GLU A 45 1.23 14.39 -4.43
CA GLU A 45 -0.09 13.88 -4.84
C GLU A 45 -0.21 12.38 -4.57
N LEU A 46 0.85 11.63 -4.89
CA LEU A 46 0.95 10.21 -4.55
C LEU A 46 0.82 9.98 -3.03
N GLY A 47 1.47 10.81 -2.21
CA GLY A 47 1.35 10.76 -0.75
C GLY A 47 -0.09 10.97 -0.27
N LYS A 48 -0.80 11.95 -0.83
CA LYS A 48 -2.23 12.20 -0.53
C LYS A 48 -3.09 10.99 -0.91
N ARG A 49 -2.91 10.45 -2.11
CA ARG A 49 -3.60 9.22 -2.57
C ARG A 49 -3.34 8.02 -1.65
N CYS A 50 -2.09 7.83 -1.20
CA CYS A 50 -1.75 6.77 -0.24
C CYS A 50 -2.54 6.93 1.06
N ARG A 51 -2.62 8.16 1.59
CA ARG A 51 -3.37 8.44 2.82
C ARG A 51 -4.86 8.19 2.66
N GLU A 52 -5.46 8.69 1.59
CA GLU A 52 -6.88 8.48 1.29
C GLU A 52 -7.21 6.99 1.17
N PHE A 53 -6.36 6.22 0.49
CA PHE A 53 -6.52 4.78 0.39
C PHE A 53 -6.45 4.08 1.74
N VAL A 54 -5.48 4.42 2.59
CA VAL A 54 -5.36 3.79 3.92
C VAL A 54 -6.57 4.11 4.80
N VAL A 55 -6.97 5.38 4.86
CA VAL A 55 -8.14 5.81 5.65
C VAL A 55 -9.41 5.12 5.16
N ARG A 56 -9.59 5.00 3.84
CA ARG A 56 -10.79 4.37 3.27
C ARG A 56 -10.89 2.87 3.51
N ASN A 57 -9.76 2.15 3.56
CA ASN A 57 -9.78 0.68 3.56
C ASN A 57 -9.36 0.06 4.89
N TYR A 58 -8.49 0.71 5.66
CA TYR A 58 -7.81 0.12 6.81
C TYR A 58 -7.95 0.99 8.08
N SER A 59 -9.00 1.81 8.18
CA SER A 59 -9.31 2.54 9.41
C SER A 59 -9.74 1.59 10.53
N TRP A 60 -9.63 2.05 11.78
CA TRP A 60 -10.20 1.35 12.93
C TRP A 60 -11.72 1.21 12.81
N ASP A 61 -12.42 2.23 12.32
CA ASP A 61 -13.87 2.18 12.12
C ASP A 61 -14.27 1.04 11.17
N ASN A 62 -13.51 0.84 10.08
CA ASN A 62 -13.72 -0.28 9.18
C ASN A 62 -13.45 -1.62 9.87
N ALA A 63 -12.32 -1.72 10.58
CA ALA A 63 -11.96 -2.96 11.27
C ALA A 63 -12.99 -3.36 12.33
N ILE A 64 -13.46 -2.39 13.12
CA ILE A 64 -14.52 -2.57 14.13
C ILE A 64 -15.82 -2.97 13.44
N THR A 65 -16.22 -2.27 12.38
CA THR A 65 -17.45 -2.58 11.64
C THR A 65 -17.45 -4.00 11.08
N GLU A 66 -16.35 -4.45 10.49
CA GLU A 66 -16.24 -5.82 9.96
C GLU A 66 -16.19 -6.86 11.08
N PHE A 67 -15.49 -6.57 12.18
CA PHE A 67 -15.45 -7.46 13.34
C PHE A 67 -16.81 -7.62 14.01
N ASP A 68 -17.56 -6.53 14.16
CA ASP A 68 -18.92 -6.50 14.71
C ASP A 68 -19.89 -7.36 13.89
N LYS A 69 -19.76 -7.34 12.56
CA LYS A 69 -20.57 -8.20 11.68
C LYS A 69 -20.29 -9.67 11.96
N LEU A 70 -19.02 -10.04 12.10
CA LEU A 70 -18.63 -11.44 12.34
C LEU A 70 -19.16 -11.95 13.68
N ILE A 71 -19.07 -11.16 14.75
CA ILE A 71 -19.55 -11.57 16.08
C ILE A 71 -21.08 -11.65 16.14
N LYS A 72 -21.81 -10.74 15.47
CA LYS A 72 -23.28 -10.72 15.48
C LYS A 72 -23.92 -11.79 14.57
N MET A 73 -23.12 -12.47 13.75
CA MET A 73 -23.56 -13.59 12.91
C MET A 73 -23.50 -14.94 13.65
N GLU A 74 -22.92 -14.99 14.85
CA GLU A 74 -22.98 -16.11 15.81
C GLU A 74 -24.18 -15.97 16.75
#